data_AF-A0A8J8CVG9-F1
#
_entry.id   AF-A0A8J8CVG9-F1
#
_cell.length_a   1.000
_cell.length_b   1.000
_cell.length_c   1.000
_cell.angle_alpha   90.00
_cell.angle_beta   90.00
_cell.angle_gamma   90.00
#
_symmetry.space_group_name_H-M   'P 1'
#
loop_
_entity.id
_entity.type
_entity.pdbx_description
1 polymer ?
#
loop_
_entity_poly.entity_id
_entity_poly.type
_entity_poly.pdbx_seq_one_letter_code
_entity_poly.pdbx_strand_id
1 'polypeptide(L)'
;MDRRTDLRERIADRDGMEPASRAEVVRYWLENELDPNEPDLDPAAVDDEERLVAELVDRKPIAARAFRPQRLEWFGLDLSAAELADLRVVEGPEDDEWRRVVNDGMLVTAAYRLFEDDPERVDRETAHDLAEVADIADDIGDDGPPEDLILVQDRPGELPWVADGNHTAAAQLLAALRGEAYPGQRAYLGVRPVRTEP
;
A
#
# COMPACT_ATOMS: atom_id res chain seq x y z
N MET A 1 2.40 17.71 -22.40
CA MET A 1 3.47 17.45 -21.42
C MET A 1 2.80 17.72 -20.08
N ASP A 2 2.13 16.69 -19.57
CA ASP A 2 1.37 16.80 -18.33
C ASP A 2 2.36 17.07 -17.20
N ARG A 3 2.04 18.01 -16.29
CA ARG A 3 2.87 18.14 -15.08
C ARG A 3 2.75 16.82 -14.35
N ARG A 4 3.85 16.07 -14.24
CA ARG A 4 3.98 15.06 -13.19
C ARG A 4 3.78 15.82 -11.87
N THR A 5 2.60 15.71 -11.29
CA THR A 5 2.37 16.20 -9.94
C THR A 5 3.21 15.32 -9.03
N ASP A 6 4.16 15.92 -8.32
CA ASP A 6 4.95 15.23 -7.30
C ASP A 6 3.99 14.78 -6.20
N LEU A 7 3.97 13.49 -5.87
CA LEU A 7 3.07 12.94 -4.86
C LEU A 7 3.21 13.69 -3.52
N ARG A 8 4.40 14.17 -3.16
CA ARG A 8 4.60 14.97 -1.94
C ARG A 8 3.88 16.30 -1.99
N GLU A 9 3.91 16.98 -3.14
CA GLU A 9 3.21 18.26 -3.35
C GLU A 9 1.70 18.05 -3.25
N ARG A 10 1.17 17.01 -3.91
CA ARG A 10 -0.24 16.62 -3.80
C ARG A 10 -0.66 16.33 -2.36
N ILE A 11 0.17 15.59 -1.62
CA ILE A 11 -0.08 15.28 -0.20
C ILE A 11 -0.07 16.55 0.66
N ALA A 12 0.86 17.48 0.41
CA ALA A 12 0.94 18.73 1.16
C ALA A 12 -0.30 19.60 0.95
N ASP A 13 -0.80 19.67 -0.28
CA ASP A 13 -1.95 20.50 -0.66
C ASP A 13 -3.30 19.79 -0.49
N ARG A 14 -3.30 18.48 -0.20
CA ARG A 14 -4.48 17.61 -0.16
C ARG A 14 -5.26 17.61 -1.48
N ASP A 15 -4.57 17.81 -2.60
CA ASP A 15 -5.22 17.98 -3.90
C ASP A 15 -5.82 16.66 -4.41
N GLY A 16 -7.09 16.69 -4.79
CA GLY A 16 -7.84 15.52 -5.25
C GLY A 16 -7.87 14.37 -4.24
N MET A 17 -7.88 14.67 -2.93
CA MET A 17 -7.99 13.69 -1.84
C MET A 17 -9.33 13.83 -1.13
N GLU A 18 -10.00 12.70 -0.93
CA GLU A 18 -11.28 12.65 -0.22
C GLU A 18 -11.05 12.29 1.25
N PRO A 19 -11.58 13.05 2.23
CA PRO A 19 -11.43 12.68 3.64
C PRO A 19 -12.02 11.30 3.92
N ALA A 20 -11.26 10.44 4.62
CA ALA A 20 -11.70 9.13 5.08
C ALA A 20 -11.62 9.05 6.61
N SER A 21 -12.47 8.24 7.23
CA SER A 21 -12.39 8.01 8.67
C SER A 21 -11.39 6.89 8.99
N ARG A 22 -10.72 6.95 10.15
CA ARG A 22 -9.84 5.86 10.59
C ARG A 22 -10.61 4.54 10.70
N ALA A 23 -11.83 4.56 11.26
CA ALA A 23 -12.69 3.38 11.32
C ALA A 23 -13.04 2.79 9.93
N GLU A 24 -13.27 3.62 8.92
CA GLU A 24 -13.50 3.15 7.53
C GLU A 24 -12.29 2.41 6.97
N VAL A 25 -11.09 2.97 7.12
CA VAL A 25 -9.86 2.35 6.64
C VAL A 25 -9.57 1.03 7.37
N VAL A 26 -9.78 0.99 8.69
CA VAL A 26 -9.58 -0.24 9.48
C VAL A 26 -10.58 -1.32 9.10
N ARG A 27 -11.85 -0.96 8.86
CA ARG A 27 -12.85 -1.92 8.38
C ARG A 27 -12.48 -2.49 7.03
N TYR A 28 -12.11 -1.62 6.09
CA TYR A 28 -11.68 -2.04 4.76
C TYR A 28 -10.53 -3.04 4.83
N TRP A 29 -9.46 -2.72 5.55
CA TRP A 29 -8.31 -3.62 5.68
C TRP A 29 -8.73 -4.93 6.36
N LEU A 30 -9.49 -4.86 7.44
CA LEU A 30 -9.96 -6.07 8.13
C LEU A 30 -10.86 -6.94 7.24
N GLU A 31 -11.72 -6.36 6.41
CA GLU A 31 -12.56 -7.10 5.46
C GLU A 31 -11.73 -7.89 4.44
N ASN A 32 -10.60 -7.35 3.97
CA ASN A 32 -9.69 -8.06 3.07
C ASN A 32 -8.88 -9.18 3.77
N GLU A 33 -8.63 -9.04 5.07
CA GLU A 33 -7.86 -10.03 5.85
C GLU A 33 -8.74 -11.17 6.38
N LEU A 34 -10.07 -11.04 6.31
CA LEU A 34 -11.00 -12.07 6.75
C LEU A 34 -11.14 -13.15 5.67
N ASP A 35 -10.98 -14.41 6.06
CA ASP A 35 -11.34 -15.53 5.18
C ASP A 35 -12.87 -15.50 5.00
N PRO A 36 -13.39 -15.42 3.76
CA PRO A 36 -14.83 -15.45 3.51
C PRO A 36 -15.51 -16.74 4.00
N ASN A 37 -14.74 -17.79 4.30
CA ASN A 37 -15.20 -19.04 4.87
C ASN A 37 -15.20 -19.07 6.41
N GLU A 38 -14.65 -18.04 7.08
CA GLU A 38 -14.59 -17.92 8.54
C GLU A 38 -15.34 -16.66 9.02
N PRO A 39 -16.68 -16.73 9.23
CA PRO A 39 -17.53 -15.57 9.49
C PRO A 39 -17.49 -15.07 10.96
N ASP A 40 -16.37 -15.22 11.67
CA ASP A 40 -16.31 -14.98 13.11
C ASP A 40 -16.40 -13.48 13.48
N LEU A 41 -16.23 -12.58 12.51
CA LEU A 41 -16.28 -11.15 12.71
C LEU A 41 -16.93 -10.46 11.50
N ASP A 42 -17.93 -9.61 11.77
CA ASP A 42 -18.48 -8.65 10.82
C ASP A 42 -17.94 -7.25 11.18
N PRO A 43 -16.94 -6.71 10.45
CA PRO A 43 -16.36 -5.40 10.74
C PRO A 43 -17.37 -4.25 10.68
N ALA A 44 -18.41 -4.37 9.85
CA ALA A 44 -19.45 -3.36 9.70
C ALA A 44 -20.35 -3.28 10.94
N ALA A 45 -20.47 -4.37 11.70
CA ALA A 45 -21.25 -4.43 12.94
C ALA A 45 -20.49 -3.93 14.18
N VAL A 46 -19.19 -3.61 14.07
CA VAL A 46 -18.38 -3.10 15.20
C VAL A 46 -18.34 -1.58 15.18
N ASP A 47 -18.97 -0.97 16.19
CA ASP A 47 -18.98 0.50 16.37
C ASP A 47 -17.74 1.04 17.08
N ASP A 48 -16.98 0.19 17.79
CA ASP A 48 -15.80 0.56 18.56
C ASP A 48 -14.54 0.52 17.67
N GLU A 49 -14.01 1.70 17.32
CA GLU A 49 -12.80 1.85 16.51
C GLU A 49 -11.57 1.20 17.14
N GLU A 50 -11.39 1.29 18.47
CA GLU A 50 -10.21 0.72 19.12
C GLU A 50 -10.30 -0.81 19.15
N ARG A 51 -11.51 -1.37 19.24
CA ARG A 51 -11.73 -2.80 19.05
C ARG A 51 -11.38 -3.23 17.62
N LEU A 52 -11.85 -2.51 16.60
CA LEU A 52 -11.51 -2.80 15.20
C LEU A 52 -9.99 -2.81 14.96
N VAL A 53 -9.28 -1.82 15.51
CA VAL A 53 -7.82 -1.76 15.41
C VAL A 53 -7.17 -2.94 16.13
N ALA A 54 -7.66 -3.32 17.30
CA ALA A 54 -7.11 -4.46 18.04
C ALA A 54 -7.28 -5.78 17.28
N GLU A 55 -8.46 -6.02 16.70
CA GLU A 55 -8.73 -7.21 15.87
C GLU A 55 -7.82 -7.24 14.64
N LEU A 56 -7.69 -6.10 13.93
CA LEU A 56 -6.78 -6.01 12.78
C LEU A 56 -5.33 -6.28 13.17
N VAL A 57 -4.86 -5.73 14.29
CA VAL A 57 -3.47 -5.92 14.76
C VAL A 57 -3.20 -7.35 15.21
N ASP A 58 -4.19 -8.04 15.79
CA ASP A 58 -4.06 -9.44 16.19
C ASP A 58 -3.84 -10.34 14.97
N ARG A 59 -4.55 -10.07 13.87
CA ARG A 59 -4.44 -10.80 12.61
C ARG A 59 -3.21 -10.40 11.79
N LYS A 60 -2.96 -9.09 11.71
CA LYS A 60 -1.91 -8.48 10.92
C LYS A 60 -1.07 -7.55 11.80
N PRO A 61 -0.05 -8.08 12.51
CA PRO A 61 0.78 -7.28 13.43
C PRO A 61 1.40 -6.03 12.82
N ILE A 62 1.63 -6.00 11.50
CA ILE A 62 2.18 -4.84 10.80
C ILE A 62 1.25 -3.63 10.80
N ALA A 63 -0.08 -3.85 10.86
CA ALA A 63 -1.08 -2.79 10.94
C ALA A 63 -0.88 -1.92 12.19
N ALA A 64 -0.25 -2.47 13.25
CA ALA A 64 0.09 -1.69 14.42
C ALA A 64 0.99 -0.49 14.07
N ARG A 65 1.86 -0.59 13.05
CA ARG A 65 2.69 0.55 12.60
C ARG A 65 1.86 1.65 11.94
N ALA A 66 0.86 1.28 11.15
CA ALA A 66 -0.03 2.22 10.50
C ALA A 66 -0.94 2.96 11.51
N PHE A 67 -1.39 2.27 12.56
CA PHE A 67 -2.37 2.82 13.50
C PHE A 67 -1.82 3.23 14.88
N ARG A 68 -0.55 2.91 15.21
CA ARG A 68 0.14 3.43 16.40
C ARG A 68 0.24 4.96 16.43
N PRO A 69 0.49 5.67 15.31
CA PRO A 69 0.50 7.12 15.33
C PRO A 69 -0.94 7.60 15.55
N GLN A 70 -1.27 8.01 16.79
CA GLN A 70 -2.62 8.43 17.19
C GLN A 70 -3.17 9.69 16.47
N ARG A 71 -2.51 10.17 15.41
CA ARG A 71 -2.84 11.44 14.73
C ARG A 71 -2.60 11.38 13.23
N LEU A 72 -2.84 10.25 12.57
CA LEU A 72 -2.93 10.29 11.11
C LEU A 72 -4.29 10.85 10.70
N GLU A 73 -4.28 11.75 9.73
CA GLU A 73 -5.45 12.15 8.97
C GLU A 73 -5.55 11.21 7.76
N TRP A 74 -6.71 10.60 7.56
CA TRP A 74 -6.90 9.59 6.51
C TRP A 74 -7.63 10.18 5.31
N PHE A 75 -7.22 9.74 4.12
CA PHE A 75 -7.78 10.19 2.85
C PHE A 75 -7.89 9.04 1.85
N GLY A 76 -8.94 9.01 1.05
CA GLY A 76 -9.03 8.23 -0.18
C GLY A 76 -8.45 9.00 -1.36
N LEU A 77 -7.75 8.31 -2.26
CA LEU A 77 -7.22 8.89 -3.49
C LEU A 77 -7.00 7.83 -4.58
N ASP A 78 -7.08 8.27 -5.84
CA ASP A 78 -6.59 7.51 -6.99
C ASP A 78 -5.14 7.92 -7.31
N LEU A 79 -4.29 6.92 -7.50
CA LEU A 79 -2.90 7.07 -7.89
C LEU A 79 -2.76 6.96 -9.40
N SER A 80 -1.91 7.80 -9.97
CA SER A 80 -1.35 7.59 -11.30
C SER A 80 -0.19 6.59 -11.24
N ALA A 81 0.18 6.01 -12.39
CA ALA A 81 1.35 5.14 -12.49
C ALA A 81 2.65 5.81 -12.02
N ALA A 82 2.78 7.13 -12.20
CA ALA A 82 3.94 7.89 -11.73
C ALA A 82 3.96 8.01 -10.20
N GLU A 83 2.83 8.30 -9.57
CA GLU A 83 2.71 8.38 -8.11
C GLU A 83 2.89 7.00 -7.46
N LEU A 84 2.41 5.93 -8.11
CA LEU A 84 2.63 4.55 -7.67
C LEU A 84 4.13 4.21 -7.65
N ALA A 85 4.88 4.63 -8.68
CA ALA A 85 6.32 4.40 -8.76
C ALA A 85 7.13 5.17 -7.68
N ASP A 86 6.58 6.28 -7.17
CA ASP A 86 7.18 7.07 -6.09
C ASP A 86 6.94 6.47 -4.69
N LEU A 87 6.15 5.40 -4.56
CA LEU A 87 5.91 4.77 -3.27
C LEU A 87 7.14 4.05 -2.73
N ARG A 88 7.23 4.00 -1.41
CA ARG A 88 8.18 3.14 -0.70
C ARG A 88 7.53 1.80 -0.36
N VAL A 89 8.30 0.71 -0.41
CA VAL A 89 7.84 -0.56 0.16
C VAL A 89 7.65 -0.43 1.66
N VAL A 90 6.90 -1.37 2.24
CA VAL A 90 6.63 -1.41 3.68
C VAL A 90 7.87 -1.14 4.54
N GLU A 91 7.73 -0.26 5.54
CA GLU A 91 8.83 0.01 6.48
C GLU A 91 9.01 -1.15 7.45
N GLY A 92 10.27 -1.60 7.60
CA GLY A 92 10.70 -2.64 8.53
C GLY A 92 12.24 -2.72 8.59
N PRO A 93 12.80 -3.54 9.49
CA PRO A 93 14.19 -4.00 9.43
C PRO A 93 14.66 -4.27 8.00
N GLU A 94 15.94 -4.01 7.73
CA GLU A 94 16.50 -4.19 6.38
C GLU A 94 16.43 -5.66 5.91
N ASP A 95 16.43 -6.57 6.87
CA ASP A 95 16.27 -8.00 6.65
C ASP A 95 14.80 -8.47 6.66
N ASP A 96 13.81 -7.59 6.57
CA ASP A 96 12.38 -7.98 6.52
C ASP A 96 11.84 -7.93 5.09
N GLU A 97 11.16 -8.98 4.66
CA GLU A 97 10.26 -9.02 3.49
C GLU A 97 10.75 -8.22 2.27
N TRP A 98 10.00 -7.18 1.91
CA TRP A 98 10.27 -6.32 0.76
C TRP A 98 11.58 -5.53 0.85
N ARG A 99 12.12 -5.28 2.05
CA ARG A 99 13.40 -4.60 2.22
C ARG A 99 14.58 -5.48 1.77
N ARG A 100 14.42 -6.81 1.73
CA ARG A 100 15.38 -7.73 1.10
C ARG A 100 15.33 -7.68 -0.42
N VAL A 101 14.15 -7.39 -0.97
CA VAL A 101 13.97 -7.24 -2.43
C VAL A 101 14.64 -5.94 -2.90
N VAL A 102 14.54 -4.86 -2.11
CA VAL A 102 15.09 -3.54 -2.45
C VAL A 102 15.81 -2.83 -1.32
N ASN A 103 17.09 -2.55 -1.55
CA ASN A 103 17.95 -1.86 -0.57
C ASN A 103 17.54 -0.38 -0.36
N ASP A 104 17.11 0.30 -1.43
CA ASP A 104 16.69 1.71 -1.38
C ASP A 104 15.28 1.91 -0.82
N GLY A 105 14.53 0.81 -0.63
CA GLY A 105 13.16 0.83 -0.13
C GLY A 105 12.14 1.39 -1.10
N MET A 106 12.48 1.53 -2.40
CA MET A 106 11.58 2.08 -3.42
C MET A 106 10.81 0.96 -4.11
N LEU A 107 9.50 1.14 -4.29
CA LEU A 107 8.64 0.16 -4.93
C LEU A 107 9.02 -0.05 -6.41
N VAL A 108 9.35 1.03 -7.13
CA VAL A 108 9.79 0.96 -8.53
C VAL A 108 11.05 0.13 -8.71
N THR A 109 12.00 0.19 -7.78
CA THR A 109 13.21 -0.63 -7.81
C THR A 109 12.86 -2.12 -7.66
N ALA A 110 11.80 -2.45 -6.91
CA ALA A 110 11.36 -3.82 -6.70
C ALA A 110 10.76 -4.38 -7.98
N ALA A 111 9.89 -3.60 -8.62
CA ALA A 111 9.31 -3.96 -9.91
C ALA A 111 10.37 -4.11 -11.01
N TYR A 112 11.38 -3.23 -11.08
CA TYR A 112 12.48 -3.39 -12.03
C TYR A 112 13.28 -4.65 -11.81
N ARG A 113 13.54 -5.02 -10.55
CA ARG A 113 14.23 -6.27 -10.23
C ARG A 113 13.43 -7.48 -10.69
N LEU A 114 12.12 -7.49 -10.44
CA LEU A 114 11.21 -8.55 -10.93
C LEU A 114 11.04 -8.58 -12.46
N PHE A 115 11.31 -7.47 -13.13
CA PHE A 115 11.26 -7.40 -14.58
C PHE A 115 12.55 -7.92 -15.24
N GLU A 116 13.71 -7.59 -14.68
CA GLU A 116 15.02 -8.00 -15.21
C GLU A 116 15.39 -9.44 -14.81
N ASP A 117 15.01 -9.86 -13.61
CA ASP A 117 15.22 -11.21 -13.10
C ASP A 117 13.95 -12.07 -13.24
N ASP A 118 14.11 -13.39 -13.25
CA ASP A 118 13.00 -14.34 -13.14
C ASP A 118 12.37 -14.25 -11.73
N PRO A 119 11.08 -13.93 -11.57
CA PRO A 119 10.42 -13.83 -10.27
C PRO A 119 10.58 -15.09 -9.41
N GLU A 120 10.52 -16.30 -10.00
CA GLU A 120 10.75 -17.55 -9.26
C GLU A 120 12.19 -17.67 -8.75
N ARG A 121 13.13 -17.03 -9.46
CA ARG A 121 14.52 -16.98 -9.04
C ARG A 121 14.71 -15.98 -7.89
N VAL A 122 14.13 -14.78 -8.00
CA VAL A 122 14.17 -13.80 -6.91
C VAL A 122 13.49 -14.38 -5.68
N ASP A 123 12.36 -15.06 -5.86
CA ASP A 123 11.62 -15.69 -4.77
C ASP A 123 12.44 -16.78 -4.06
N ARG A 124 13.20 -17.60 -4.79
CA ARG A 124 14.14 -18.54 -4.14
C ARG A 124 15.27 -17.86 -3.37
N GLU A 125 15.62 -16.63 -3.73
CA GLU A 125 16.66 -15.84 -3.06
C GLU A 125 16.10 -15.06 -1.84
N THR A 126 14.81 -14.68 -1.85
CA THR A 126 14.21 -13.82 -0.82
C THR A 126 13.10 -14.49 0.01
N ALA A 127 12.45 -15.54 -0.50
CA ALA A 127 11.36 -16.33 0.09
C ALA A 127 10.10 -15.50 0.43
N HIS A 128 9.52 -14.80 -0.56
CA HIS A 128 8.48 -13.78 -0.35
C HIS A 128 7.34 -13.85 -1.37
N ASP A 129 6.96 -15.05 -1.81
CA ASP A 129 5.86 -15.34 -2.73
C ASP A 129 5.82 -14.40 -3.96
N LEU A 130 6.99 -14.04 -4.51
CA LEU A 130 7.07 -13.11 -5.64
C LEU A 130 6.48 -13.69 -6.94
N ALA A 131 6.18 -15.00 -6.95
CA ALA A 131 5.35 -15.63 -7.96
C ALA A 131 3.92 -15.05 -7.98
N GLU A 132 3.34 -14.74 -6.80
CA GLU A 132 2.03 -14.09 -6.69
C GLU A 132 2.03 -12.72 -7.38
N VAL A 133 3.14 -11.96 -7.29
CA VAL A 133 3.26 -10.67 -8.00
C VAL A 133 3.19 -10.85 -9.52
N ALA A 134 3.76 -11.93 -10.04
CA ALA A 134 3.71 -12.24 -11.46
C ALA A 134 2.29 -12.67 -11.88
N ASP A 135 1.64 -13.51 -11.08
CA ASP A 135 0.26 -13.96 -11.31
C ASP A 135 -0.71 -12.76 -11.32
N ILE A 136 -0.63 -11.88 -10.31
CA ILE A 136 -1.43 -10.64 -10.28
C ILE A 136 -1.11 -9.77 -11.50
N ALA A 137 0.16 -9.63 -11.89
CA ALA A 137 0.53 -8.80 -13.04
C ALA A 137 -0.03 -9.34 -14.36
N ASP A 138 -0.18 -10.66 -14.48
CA ASP A 138 -0.75 -11.30 -15.67
C ASP A 138 -2.28 -11.10 -15.76
N ASP A 139 -2.97 -11.01 -14.62
CA ASP A 139 -4.44 -10.88 -14.54
C ASP A 139 -4.94 -9.41 -14.46
N ILE A 140 -4.08 -8.46 -14.03
CA ILE A 140 -4.50 -7.09 -13.68
C ILE A 140 -5.09 -6.29 -14.84
N GLY A 141 -4.69 -6.60 -16.08
CA GLY A 141 -5.21 -5.93 -17.26
C GLY A 141 -6.69 -6.23 -17.53
N ASP A 142 -7.14 -7.43 -17.16
CA ASP A 142 -8.51 -7.89 -17.40
C ASP A 142 -9.40 -7.65 -16.16
N ASP A 143 -8.88 -7.92 -14.96
CA ASP A 143 -9.66 -7.89 -13.72
C ASP A 143 -9.50 -6.58 -12.92
N GLY A 144 -8.47 -5.79 -13.22
CA GLY A 144 -8.07 -4.64 -12.40
C GLY A 144 -7.30 -5.04 -11.14
N PRO A 145 -6.86 -4.08 -10.32
CA PRO A 145 -6.17 -4.39 -9.07
C PRO A 145 -7.10 -5.14 -8.10
N PRO A 146 -6.61 -6.19 -7.43
CA PRO A 146 -7.45 -6.99 -6.53
C PRO A 146 -7.83 -6.24 -5.25
N GLU A 147 -7.09 -5.19 -4.88
CA GLU A 147 -7.29 -4.42 -3.65
C GLU A 147 -6.86 -2.95 -3.79
N ASP A 148 -7.40 -2.10 -2.91
CA ASP A 148 -6.94 -0.74 -2.66
C ASP A 148 -5.74 -0.77 -1.72
N LEU A 149 -4.78 0.13 -1.91
CA LEU A 149 -3.58 0.16 -1.08
C LEU A 149 -3.82 0.87 0.25
N ILE A 150 -3.16 0.42 1.31
CA ILE A 150 -3.03 1.20 2.55
C ILE A 150 -1.67 1.86 2.58
N LEU A 151 -1.64 3.18 2.60
CA LEU A 151 -0.43 3.99 2.56
C LEU A 151 -0.27 4.81 3.84
N VAL A 152 0.97 5.03 4.25
CA VAL A 152 1.29 5.84 5.43
C VAL A 152 2.41 6.82 5.14
N GLN A 153 2.18 8.09 5.47
CA GLN A 153 3.20 9.13 5.59
C GLN A 153 3.27 9.59 7.06
N ASP A 154 4.06 8.90 7.88
CA ASP A 154 4.22 9.20 9.32
C ASP A 154 5.29 10.28 9.58
N ARG A 155 6.04 10.68 8.55
CA ARG A 155 7.03 11.77 8.54
C ARG A 155 6.68 12.78 7.44
N PRO A 156 6.31 14.02 7.81
CA PRO A 156 5.93 15.03 6.81
C PRO A 156 7.04 15.30 5.79
N GLY A 157 6.67 15.36 4.51
CA GLY A 157 7.60 15.60 3.39
C GLY A 157 8.35 14.36 2.89
N GLU A 158 8.24 13.21 3.57
CA GLU A 158 8.71 11.93 3.02
C GLU A 158 7.68 11.33 2.06
N LEU A 159 8.13 10.42 1.20
CA LEU A 159 7.21 9.62 0.38
C LEU A 159 6.48 8.62 1.27
N PRO A 160 5.19 8.38 1.04
CA PRO A 160 4.45 7.36 1.78
C PRO A 160 5.01 5.97 1.49
N TRP A 161 4.89 5.09 2.47
CA TRP A 161 5.16 3.66 2.32
C TRP A 161 3.86 2.86 2.25
N VAL A 162 3.90 1.72 1.55
CA VAL A 162 2.79 0.79 1.40
C VAL A 162 2.70 -0.09 2.65
N ALA A 163 1.72 0.17 3.50
CA ALA A 163 1.44 -0.64 4.68
C ALA A 163 0.72 -1.95 4.34
N ASP A 164 -0.09 -1.93 3.29
CA ASP A 164 -0.78 -3.09 2.74
C ASP A 164 -0.94 -2.98 1.23
N GLY A 165 -0.89 -4.12 0.54
CA GLY A 165 -0.95 -4.20 -0.92
C GLY A 165 0.37 -4.02 -1.65
N ASN A 166 1.50 -4.40 -1.04
CA ASN A 166 2.80 -4.31 -1.71
C ASN A 166 2.87 -5.23 -2.96
N HIS A 167 2.27 -6.44 -2.92
CA HIS A 167 2.23 -7.34 -4.09
C HIS A 167 1.44 -6.69 -5.23
N THR A 168 0.23 -6.20 -4.94
CA THR A 168 -0.61 -5.48 -5.90
C THR A 168 0.10 -4.27 -6.50
N ALA A 169 0.74 -3.43 -5.67
CA ALA A 169 1.44 -2.25 -6.12
C ALA A 169 2.68 -2.59 -6.99
N ALA A 170 3.42 -3.65 -6.65
CA ALA A 170 4.55 -4.12 -7.45
C ALA A 170 4.08 -4.76 -8.76
N ALA A 171 2.98 -5.51 -8.76
CA ALA A 171 2.39 -6.16 -9.92
C ALA A 171 1.94 -5.14 -10.97
N GLN A 172 1.25 -4.07 -10.54
CA GLN A 172 0.88 -2.92 -11.38
C GLN A 172 2.10 -2.33 -12.12
N LEU A 173 3.20 -2.11 -11.39
CA LEU A 173 4.43 -1.55 -11.97
C LEU A 173 5.12 -2.56 -12.89
N LEU A 174 5.10 -3.84 -12.56
CA LEU A 174 5.62 -4.91 -13.40
C LEU A 174 4.85 -5.01 -14.73
N ALA A 175 3.52 -5.00 -14.69
CA ALA A 175 2.66 -4.98 -15.88
C ALA A 175 2.94 -3.74 -16.74
N ALA A 176 3.06 -2.56 -16.13
CA ALA A 176 3.42 -1.33 -16.84
C ALA A 176 4.81 -1.41 -17.50
N LEU A 177 5.80 -2.04 -16.85
CA LEU A 177 7.14 -2.30 -17.42
C LEU A 177 7.09 -3.28 -18.59
N ARG A 178 6.17 -4.25 -18.57
CA ARG A 178 5.88 -5.17 -19.68
C ARG A 178 5.13 -4.50 -20.84
N GLY A 179 4.69 -3.25 -20.65
CA GLY A 179 4.03 -2.44 -21.68
C GLY A 179 2.51 -2.50 -21.64
N GLU A 180 1.93 -3.04 -20.56
CA GLU A 180 0.50 -3.09 -20.36
C GLU A 180 -0.08 -1.72 -19.96
N ALA A 181 -1.38 -1.55 -20.20
CA ALA A 181 -2.07 -0.32 -19.83
C ALA A 181 -2.26 -0.27 -18.31
N TYR A 182 -2.01 0.90 -17.71
CA TYR A 182 -2.24 1.10 -16.29
C TYR A 182 -3.74 1.24 -16.00
N PRO A 183 -4.37 0.33 -15.24
CA PRO A 183 -5.81 0.36 -14.98
C PRO A 183 -6.23 1.42 -13.95
N GLY A 184 -5.28 1.98 -13.19
CA GLY A 184 -5.54 2.81 -12.02
C GLY A 184 -5.32 2.05 -10.72
N GLN A 185 -5.03 2.78 -9.63
CA GLN A 185 -4.92 2.19 -8.29
C GLN A 185 -5.54 3.15 -7.28
N ARG A 186 -6.58 2.70 -6.59
CA ARG A 186 -7.12 3.42 -5.44
C ARG A 186 -6.33 3.10 -4.17
N ALA A 187 -6.29 4.04 -3.25
CA ALA A 187 -5.61 3.88 -1.96
C ALA A 187 -6.32 4.65 -0.84
N TYR A 188 -6.05 4.22 0.40
CA TYR A 188 -6.22 5.02 1.61
C TYR A 188 -4.87 5.47 2.13
N LEU A 189 -4.70 6.76 2.34
CA LEU A 189 -3.45 7.38 2.80
C LEU A 189 -3.63 8.00 4.17
N GLY A 190 -2.88 7.50 5.16
CA GLY A 190 -2.75 8.07 6.49
C GLY A 190 -1.59 9.06 6.54
N VAL A 191 -1.86 10.34 6.75
CA VAL A 191 -0.84 11.39 6.76
C VAL A 191 -0.72 12.03 8.12
N ARG A 192 0.52 12.17 8.60
CA ARG A 192 0.80 12.94 9.80
C ARG A 192 0.63 14.44 9.51
N PRO A 193 -0.22 15.15 10.25
CA PRO A 193 -0.37 16.59 10.07
C PRO A 193 0.95 17.29 10.43
N VAL A 194 1.31 18.27 9.61
CA VAL A 194 2.39 19.20 9.94
C VAL A 194 1.92 19.98 11.17
N ARG A 195 2.56 19.76 12.32
CA ARG A 195 2.26 20.60 13.50
C ARG A 195 2.71 22.01 13.17
N THR A 196 1.76 22.92 12.97
CA THR A 196 2.01 24.35 13.16
C THR A 196 2.19 24.54 14.66
N GLU A 197 3.42 24.78 15.12
CA GLU A 197 3.63 25.20 16.51
C GLU A 197 2.85 26.52 16.75
N PRO A 198 2.16 26.65 17.89
CA PRO A 198 1.47 27.89 18.26
C PRO A 198 2.44 29.03 18.58
#